data_AF-A0A485P046-F1
#
_entry.id   AF-A0A485P046-F1
#
_cell.length_a   1.000
_cell.length_b   1.000
_cell.length_c   1.000
_cell.angle_alpha   90.00
_cell.angle_beta   90.00
_cell.angle_gamma   90.00
#
_symmetry.space_group_name_H-M   'P 1'
#
loop_
_entity.id
_entity.type
_entity.pdbx_description
1 polymer ?
#
loop_
_entity_poly.entity_id
_entity_poly.type
_entity_poly.pdbx_seq_one_letter_code
_entity_poly.pdbx_strand_id
1 'polypeptide(L)'
;MNPPQVKATIISEQQAKSLLKNENTRNDYSGEILNNCCVMEYHQATGTLSAHFRNMSLKRIKRSDRRGAESVTEEKFTILFESQFSVGGNELVFQVKTLSLPVVVIVHGSQDNNATATVLWDNAFAEPGRVPFAVPDKVLWPQLCEALNMKFKAEVQSNRGLTKENLVFLAQKLFNSSSSHLEDYNGMSVSWSQFNRENLPGRNYTFWQWFDGVMEVLKKHLKPHWNDGAILGFVNKQQAHDLLINKPDGTFLLRFSDSEIGGITIAWKFDSQERMFWNLMPFTTRDFSIRSLADRLGDLNYLIYVFPDRPKDEVYSKYYTPVPCEPATAKAVDGYVKPQIKQVVPEFVNASADSAGASATYMDQAPSPAVCPQAHYNMYPQNPDPVLDNDGDFDLDDTMDVARRVEELLGRPMDSQWIPHAQS
;
A
#
# COMPACT_ATOMS: atom_id res chain seq x y z
N MET A 1 25.16 -37.95 18.55
CA MET A 1 24.32 -38.12 17.35
C MET A 1 24.68 -37.01 16.38
N ASN A 2 24.83 -37.31 15.09
CA ASN A 2 25.04 -36.25 14.10
C ASN A 2 23.72 -35.48 13.94
N PRO A 3 23.71 -34.15 14.06
CA PRO A 3 22.50 -33.37 13.90
C PRO A 3 21.96 -33.55 12.47
N PRO A 4 20.66 -33.80 12.31
CA PRO A 4 20.09 -34.00 10.99
C PRO A 4 20.09 -32.69 10.19
N GLN A 5 20.15 -32.83 8.87
CA GLN A 5 20.05 -31.72 7.95
C GLN A 5 18.61 -31.57 7.47
N VAL A 6 18.12 -30.34 7.47
CA VAL A 6 16.84 -29.95 6.89
C VAL A 6 17.08 -29.35 5.51
N LYS A 7 16.34 -29.82 4.51
CA LYS A 7 16.32 -29.26 3.16
C LYS A 7 14.98 -28.57 2.91
N ALA A 8 15.03 -27.32 2.47
CA ALA A 8 13.89 -26.54 2.04
C ALA A 8 13.78 -26.57 0.51
N THR A 9 12.59 -26.80 -0.03
CA THR A 9 12.33 -26.73 -1.48
C THR A 9 10.99 -26.06 -1.73
N ILE A 10 10.83 -25.39 -2.88
CA ILE A 10 9.55 -24.79 -3.25
C ILE A 10 8.79 -25.71 -4.20
N ILE A 11 7.53 -25.96 -3.87
CA ILE A 11 6.63 -26.81 -4.65
C ILE A 11 5.31 -26.08 -4.91
N SER A 12 4.64 -26.42 -6.01
CA SER A 12 3.34 -25.85 -6.36
C SER A 12 2.22 -26.43 -5.50
N GLU A 13 1.06 -25.79 -5.54
CA GLU A 13 -0.17 -26.33 -4.95
C GLU A 13 -0.47 -27.76 -5.42
N GLN A 14 -0.34 -28.03 -6.72
CA GLN A 14 -0.60 -29.37 -7.26
C GLN A 14 0.38 -30.41 -6.72
N GLN A 15 1.66 -30.05 -6.63
CA GLN A 15 2.69 -30.92 -6.05
C GLN A 15 2.44 -31.18 -4.56
N ALA A 16 2.00 -30.16 -3.79
CA ALA A 16 1.62 -30.32 -2.39
C ALA A 16 0.41 -31.28 -2.23
N LYS A 17 -0.58 -31.20 -3.13
CA LYS A 17 -1.72 -32.13 -3.17
C LYS A 17 -1.27 -33.57 -3.45
N SER A 18 -0.39 -33.77 -4.43
CA SER A 18 0.18 -35.09 -4.75
C SER A 18 1.05 -35.65 -3.63
N LEU A 19 1.81 -34.78 -2.94
CA LEU A 19 2.64 -35.16 -1.79
C LEU A 19 1.79 -35.79 -0.67
N LEU A 20 0.62 -35.23 -0.36
CA LEU A 20 -0.27 -35.79 0.67
C LEU A 20 -0.89 -37.13 0.26
N LYS A 21 -0.96 -37.43 -1.04
CA LYS A 21 -1.43 -38.72 -1.56
C LYS A 21 -0.32 -39.77 -1.64
N ASN A 22 0.90 -39.45 -1.19
CA ASN A 22 2.09 -40.28 -1.36
C ASN A 22 2.40 -40.65 -2.83
N GLU A 23 1.99 -39.79 -3.76
CA GLU A 23 2.40 -39.95 -5.16
C GLU A 23 3.89 -39.59 -5.30
N ASN A 24 4.62 -40.39 -6.07
CA ASN A 24 6.08 -40.32 -6.14
C ASN A 24 6.51 -39.10 -6.98
N THR A 25 6.62 -37.94 -6.35
CA THR A 25 7.05 -36.66 -6.96
C THR A 25 8.54 -36.37 -6.74
N ARG A 26 9.34 -37.40 -6.42
CA ARG A 26 10.77 -37.25 -6.11
C ARG A 26 11.49 -36.49 -7.23
N ASN A 27 12.01 -35.32 -6.89
CA ASN A 27 12.85 -34.41 -7.69
C ASN A 27 12.16 -33.44 -8.65
N ASP A 28 10.83 -33.36 -8.69
CA ASP A 28 10.16 -32.30 -9.47
C ASP A 28 9.80 -31.14 -8.54
N TYR A 29 10.66 -30.11 -8.50
CA TYR A 29 10.44 -28.90 -7.72
C TYR A 29 9.98 -27.77 -8.64
N SER A 30 9.09 -26.91 -8.12
CA SER A 30 8.63 -25.74 -8.87
C SER A 30 9.67 -24.63 -8.94
N GLY A 31 10.77 -24.66 -8.20
CA GLY A 31 11.74 -23.58 -8.26
C GLY A 31 13.09 -23.92 -7.64
N GLU A 32 14.04 -23.03 -7.88
CA GLU A 32 15.42 -23.12 -7.39
C GLU A 32 15.62 -22.14 -6.23
N ILE A 33 15.82 -22.67 -5.02
CA ILE A 33 16.18 -21.88 -3.83
C ILE A 33 17.66 -22.10 -3.53
N LEU A 34 18.42 -21.00 -3.43
CA LEU A 34 19.79 -20.97 -2.94
C LEU A 34 19.81 -20.97 -1.41
N ASN A 35 20.88 -21.52 -0.82
CA ASN A 35 21.05 -21.65 0.64
C ASN A 35 19.90 -22.39 1.34
N ASN A 36 19.41 -23.45 0.67
CA ASN A 36 18.20 -24.17 1.06
C ASN A 36 18.44 -25.40 1.95
N CYS A 37 19.65 -25.59 2.45
CA CYS A 37 19.99 -26.67 3.38
C CYS A 37 20.55 -26.08 4.68
N CYS A 38 20.09 -26.58 5.82
CA CYS A 38 20.53 -26.14 7.15
C CYS A 38 20.68 -27.34 8.08
N VAL A 39 21.76 -27.38 8.85
CA VAL A 39 21.96 -28.41 9.88
C VAL A 39 21.21 -27.98 11.15
N MET A 40 20.49 -28.90 11.79
CA MET A 40 19.82 -28.59 13.06
C MET A 40 20.84 -28.33 14.19
N GLU A 41 20.54 -27.35 15.03
CA GLU A 41 21.35 -26.96 16.19
C GLU A 41 20.56 -27.21 17.47
N TYR A 42 21.22 -27.82 18.46
CA TYR A 42 20.61 -28.09 19.76
C TYR A 42 21.02 -27.02 20.76
N HIS A 43 20.04 -26.26 21.24
CA HIS A 43 20.23 -25.25 22.28
C HIS A 43 19.99 -25.88 23.66
N GLN A 44 21.07 -26.18 24.38
CA GLN A 44 21.02 -26.89 25.66
C GLN A 44 20.22 -26.14 26.74
N ALA A 45 20.28 -24.80 26.76
CA ALA A 45 19.60 -23.99 27.77
C ALA A 45 18.07 -24.06 27.68
N THR A 46 17.54 -24.20 26.46
CA THR A 46 16.10 -24.23 26.18
C THR A 46 15.59 -25.64 25.87
N GLY A 47 16.49 -26.59 25.64
CA GLY A 47 16.13 -27.94 25.20
C GLY A 47 15.58 -28.01 23.77
N THR A 48 15.81 -26.98 22.95
CA THR A 48 15.23 -26.87 21.60
C THR A 48 16.21 -27.32 20.53
N LEU A 49 15.74 -28.15 19.60
CA LEU A 49 16.44 -28.49 18.37
C LEU A 49 15.82 -27.68 17.22
N SER A 50 16.60 -26.82 16.56
CA SER A 50 16.10 -25.89 15.55
C SER A 50 17.02 -25.81 14.32
N ALA A 51 16.45 -25.54 13.15
CA ALA A 51 17.20 -25.19 11.94
C ALA A 51 16.82 -23.77 11.53
N HIS A 52 17.81 -22.90 11.30
CA HIS A 52 17.59 -21.48 10.99
C HIS A 52 18.01 -21.15 9.56
N PHE A 53 17.02 -20.96 8.69
CA PHE A 53 17.22 -20.52 7.32
C PHE A 53 17.19 -18.99 7.23
N ARG A 54 18.36 -18.34 7.33
CA ARG A 54 18.44 -16.85 7.37
C ARG A 54 18.58 -16.19 6.00
N ASN A 55 19.22 -16.87 5.05
CA ASN A 55 19.67 -16.27 3.78
C ASN A 55 19.17 -17.08 2.56
N MET A 56 17.98 -17.68 2.65
CA MET A 56 17.38 -18.36 1.48
C MET A 56 17.04 -17.34 0.40
N SER A 57 17.33 -17.67 -0.85
CA SER A 57 17.05 -16.81 -2.00
C SER A 57 16.40 -17.62 -3.13
N LEU A 58 15.26 -17.17 -3.64
CA LEU A 58 14.58 -17.82 -4.77
C LEU A 58 15.15 -17.27 -6.08
N LYS A 59 15.84 -18.12 -6.85
CA LYS A 59 16.50 -17.73 -8.11
C LYS A 59 15.60 -17.92 -9.33
N ARG A 60 14.83 -19.01 -9.36
CA ARG A 60 13.97 -19.39 -10.49
C ARG A 60 12.68 -20.00 -10.01
N ILE A 61 11.59 -19.77 -10.75
CA ILE A 61 10.27 -20.33 -10.49
C ILE A 61 9.66 -20.83 -11.80
N LYS A 62 9.18 -22.06 -11.80
CA LYS A 62 8.36 -22.70 -12.82
C LYS A 62 6.91 -22.49 -12.44
N ARG A 63 6.14 -21.97 -13.38
CA ARG A 63 4.70 -21.71 -13.21
C ARG A 63 3.91 -22.70 -14.04
N SER A 64 2.70 -22.98 -13.59
CA SER A 64 1.76 -23.82 -14.32
C SER A 64 1.22 -23.08 -15.54
N ASP A 65 0.89 -23.80 -16.61
CA ASP A 65 0.19 -23.21 -17.75
C ASP A 65 -1.18 -22.69 -17.29
N ARG A 66 -1.37 -21.37 -17.41
CA ARG A 66 -2.58 -20.68 -16.94
C ARG A 66 -3.77 -21.08 -17.81
N ARG A 67 -4.91 -21.38 -17.17
CA ARG A 67 -6.18 -21.62 -17.87
C ARG A 67 -7.17 -20.52 -17.53
N GLY A 68 -7.76 -19.89 -18.55
CA GLY A 68 -8.82 -18.89 -18.36
C GLY A 68 -8.33 -17.57 -17.75
N ALA A 69 -9.04 -17.08 -16.73
CA ALA A 69 -8.90 -15.73 -16.18
C ALA A 69 -8.00 -15.63 -14.91
N GLU A 70 -7.28 -16.69 -14.55
CA GLU A 70 -6.48 -16.75 -13.32
C GLU A 70 -5.22 -15.87 -13.40
N SER A 71 -5.00 -15.01 -12.41
CA SER A 71 -3.79 -14.16 -12.31
C SER A 71 -2.52 -14.97 -11.93
N VAL A 72 -1.33 -14.55 -12.38
CA VAL A 72 -0.04 -15.08 -11.85
C VAL A 72 0.12 -14.83 -10.34
N THR A 73 -0.57 -13.81 -9.83
CA THR A 73 -0.59 -13.46 -8.40
C THR A 73 -1.59 -14.29 -7.60
N GLU A 74 -2.37 -15.14 -8.26
CA GLU A 74 -3.27 -16.11 -7.61
C GLU A 74 -2.63 -17.49 -7.46
N GLU A 75 -1.50 -17.73 -8.14
CA GLU A 75 -0.77 -19.00 -8.08
C GLU A 75 -0.04 -19.16 -6.74
N LYS A 76 -0.43 -20.19 -5.98
CA LYS A 76 0.10 -20.49 -4.65
C LYS A 76 1.18 -21.57 -4.72
N PHE A 77 2.25 -21.34 -3.98
CA PHE A 77 3.34 -22.26 -3.74
C PHE A 77 3.49 -22.50 -2.24
N THR A 78 4.37 -23.42 -1.86
CA THR A 78 4.75 -23.63 -0.45
C THR A 78 6.20 -24.06 -0.35
N ILE A 79 6.83 -23.74 0.77
CA ILE A 79 8.16 -24.24 1.11
C ILE A 79 7.97 -25.56 1.86
N LEU A 80 8.40 -26.64 1.22
CA LEU A 80 8.49 -27.98 1.78
C LEU A 80 9.84 -28.11 2.52
N PHE A 81 9.77 -28.39 3.82
CA PHE A 81 10.93 -28.73 4.64
C PHE A 81 10.97 -30.23 4.87
N GLU A 82 12.08 -30.87 4.49
CA GLU A 82 12.29 -32.31 4.63
C GLU A 82 13.55 -32.58 5.45
N SER A 83 13.49 -33.60 6.32
CA SER A 83 14.64 -34.04 7.11
C SER A 83 14.57 -35.55 7.32
N GLN A 84 15.74 -36.18 7.47
CA GLN A 84 15.86 -37.59 7.77
C GLN A 84 16.78 -37.78 8.97
N PHE A 85 16.35 -38.58 9.94
CA PHE A 85 17.13 -38.89 11.13
C PHE A 85 16.82 -40.28 11.67
N SER A 86 17.72 -40.79 12.51
CA SER A 86 17.59 -42.11 13.12
C SER A 86 17.44 -42.01 14.64
N VAL A 87 16.65 -42.93 15.23
CA VAL A 87 16.42 -43.04 16.68
C VAL A 87 16.78 -44.46 17.13
N GLY A 88 17.23 -44.61 18.39
CA GLY A 88 17.52 -45.92 18.98
C GLY A 88 18.77 -46.60 18.41
N GLY A 89 19.86 -45.86 18.19
CA GLY A 89 21.11 -46.47 17.68
C GLY A 89 21.03 -46.93 16.22
N ASN A 90 20.24 -46.24 15.39
CA ASN A 90 19.95 -46.55 13.98
C ASN A 90 18.93 -47.67 13.71
N GLU A 91 18.18 -48.10 14.72
CA GLU A 91 17.09 -49.08 14.53
C GLU A 91 15.90 -48.51 13.74
N LEU A 92 15.57 -47.24 13.97
CA LEU A 92 14.44 -46.58 13.32
C LEU A 92 14.92 -45.36 12.53
N VAL A 93 14.59 -45.31 11.24
CA VAL A 93 14.90 -44.17 10.35
C VAL A 93 13.60 -43.48 9.98
N PHE A 94 13.49 -42.20 10.35
CA PHE A 94 12.31 -41.38 10.06
C PHE A 94 12.61 -40.39 8.95
N GLN A 95 11.66 -40.25 8.02
CA GLN A 95 11.59 -39.14 7.09
C GLN A 95 10.44 -38.25 7.52
N VAL A 96 10.76 -37.02 7.91
CA VAL A 96 9.77 -36.04 8.34
C VAL A 96 9.66 -34.94 7.30
N LYS A 97 8.44 -34.47 7.08
CA LYS A 97 8.11 -33.42 6.12
C LYS A 97 7.14 -32.44 6.76
N THR A 98 7.31 -31.16 6.47
CA THR A 98 6.32 -30.14 6.83
C THR A 98 6.23 -29.09 5.72
N LEU A 99 5.04 -28.51 5.56
CA LEU A 99 4.75 -27.47 4.57
C LEU A 99 4.64 -26.13 5.28
N SER A 100 5.16 -25.07 4.67
CA SER A 100 4.83 -23.70 5.09
C SER A 100 3.38 -23.38 4.76
N LEU A 101 2.87 -22.29 5.34
CA LEU A 101 1.70 -21.60 4.80
C LEU A 101 1.93 -21.22 3.33
N PRO A 102 0.86 -21.03 2.54
CA PRO A 102 1.02 -20.71 1.12
C PRO A 102 1.77 -19.40 0.93
N VAL A 103 2.61 -19.39 -0.09
CA VAL A 103 3.36 -18.21 -0.55
C VAL A 103 2.98 -17.92 -1.99
N VAL A 104 2.90 -16.64 -2.34
CA VAL A 104 2.73 -16.19 -3.72
C VAL A 104 4.04 -15.59 -4.16
N VAL A 105 4.56 -16.06 -5.30
CA VAL A 105 5.82 -15.56 -5.86
C VAL A 105 5.51 -14.42 -6.83
N ILE A 106 6.16 -13.27 -6.64
CA ILE A 106 6.08 -12.11 -7.53
C ILE A 106 7.42 -11.87 -8.23
N VAL A 107 7.38 -11.25 -9.41
CA VAL A 107 8.59 -10.86 -10.17
C VAL A 107 8.83 -9.36 -10.16
N HIS A 108 7.81 -8.55 -9.81
CA HIS A 108 7.91 -7.10 -9.75
C HIS A 108 7.00 -6.55 -8.64
N GLY A 109 7.39 -5.46 -7.99
CA GLY A 109 6.67 -4.87 -6.86
C GLY A 109 5.23 -4.43 -7.19
N SER A 110 4.92 -4.15 -8.47
CA SER A 110 3.54 -3.84 -8.90
C SER A 110 2.55 -4.99 -8.70
N GLN A 111 3.04 -6.23 -8.50
CA GLN A 111 2.21 -7.42 -8.26
C GLN A 111 1.89 -7.63 -6.77
N ASP A 112 2.61 -6.95 -5.88
CA ASP A 112 2.54 -7.15 -4.43
C ASP A 112 1.11 -6.96 -3.88
N ASN A 113 0.42 -5.94 -4.37
CA ASN A 113 -0.98 -5.67 -4.01
C ASN A 113 -1.89 -6.89 -4.25
N ASN A 114 -1.89 -7.42 -5.46
CA ASN A 114 -2.76 -8.55 -5.81
C ASN A 114 -2.31 -9.86 -5.13
N ALA A 115 -0.99 -10.05 -4.96
CA ALA A 115 -0.45 -11.21 -4.26
C ALA A 115 -0.84 -11.23 -2.77
N THR A 116 -0.79 -10.06 -2.12
CA THR A 116 -1.22 -9.88 -0.73
C THR A 116 -2.72 -10.19 -0.57
N ALA A 117 -3.54 -9.85 -1.56
CA ALA A 117 -4.97 -10.21 -1.55
C ALA A 117 -5.17 -11.73 -1.49
N THR A 118 -4.43 -12.48 -2.30
CA THR A 118 -4.49 -13.95 -2.35
C THR A 118 -4.03 -14.57 -1.04
N VAL A 119 -2.95 -14.06 -0.45
CA VAL A 119 -2.46 -14.51 0.86
C VAL A 119 -3.45 -14.17 1.98
N LEU A 120 -4.05 -12.99 1.95
CA LEU A 120 -5.08 -12.59 2.92
C LEU A 120 -6.28 -13.52 2.86
N TRP A 121 -6.81 -13.79 1.67
CA TRP A 121 -7.96 -14.66 1.48
C TRP A 121 -7.68 -16.09 1.96
N ASP A 122 -6.48 -16.61 1.67
CA ASP A 122 -6.09 -17.94 2.13
C ASP A 122 -5.95 -18.02 3.65
N ASN A 123 -5.24 -17.07 4.27
CA ASN A 123 -5.05 -17.06 5.72
C ASN A 123 -6.36 -16.84 6.49
N ALA A 124 -7.28 -16.04 5.94
CA ALA A 124 -8.53 -15.71 6.61
C ALA A 124 -9.56 -16.85 6.55
N PHE A 125 -9.57 -17.63 5.47
CA PHE A 125 -10.68 -18.55 5.15
C PHE A 125 -10.24 -20.00 4.92
N ALA A 126 -9.02 -20.36 5.29
CA ALA A 126 -8.56 -21.74 5.29
C ALA A 126 -9.30 -22.57 6.37
N GLU A 127 -9.92 -23.67 5.96
CA GLU A 127 -10.52 -24.63 6.89
C GLU A 127 -9.46 -25.58 7.50
N PRO A 128 -9.61 -25.98 8.78
CA PRO A 128 -8.75 -27.00 9.38
C PRO A 128 -8.80 -28.33 8.61
N GLY A 129 -7.63 -28.92 8.33
CA GLY A 129 -7.54 -30.21 7.63
C GLY A 129 -7.88 -30.17 6.13
N ARG A 130 -8.02 -28.98 5.54
CA ARG A 130 -8.26 -28.81 4.11
C ARG A 130 -7.21 -29.50 3.24
N VAL A 131 -7.62 -29.87 2.03
CA VAL A 131 -6.68 -30.14 0.94
C VAL A 131 -5.79 -28.90 0.74
N PRO A 132 -4.46 -29.05 0.53
CA PRO A 132 -3.53 -27.93 0.44
C PRO A 132 -4.06 -26.81 -0.45
N PHE A 133 -4.13 -25.62 0.16
CA PHE A 133 -4.46 -24.33 -0.47
C PHE A 133 -5.88 -24.17 -1.02
N ALA A 134 -6.77 -25.14 -0.75
CA ALA A 134 -8.20 -25.02 -1.01
C ALA A 134 -8.82 -23.93 -0.13
N VAL A 135 -9.55 -23.01 -0.73
CA VAL A 135 -10.24 -21.90 -0.05
C VAL A 135 -11.64 -21.74 -0.63
N PRO A 136 -12.61 -21.23 0.14
CA PRO A 136 -13.93 -20.97 -0.40
C PRO A 136 -13.88 -19.88 -1.48
N ASP A 137 -14.66 -20.06 -2.55
CA ASP A 137 -14.85 -19.04 -3.59
C ASP A 137 -15.65 -17.84 -3.07
N LYS A 138 -16.52 -18.06 -2.07
CA LYS A 138 -17.35 -17.03 -1.45
C LYS A 138 -17.35 -17.14 0.06
N VAL A 139 -17.37 -16.01 0.74
CA VAL A 139 -17.43 -15.90 2.20
C VAL A 139 -18.53 -14.95 2.62
N LEU A 140 -19.03 -15.09 3.85
CA LEU A 140 -20.02 -14.14 4.37
C LEU A 140 -19.37 -12.78 4.66
N TRP A 141 -20.11 -11.70 4.42
CA TRP A 141 -19.63 -10.34 4.63
C TRP A 141 -19.07 -10.10 6.05
N PRO A 142 -19.70 -10.56 7.14
CA PRO A 142 -19.13 -10.41 8.49
C PRO A 142 -17.75 -11.07 8.66
N GLN A 143 -17.53 -12.25 8.06
CA GLN A 143 -16.23 -12.93 8.11
C GLN A 143 -15.16 -12.12 7.37
N LEU A 144 -15.51 -11.55 6.22
CA LEU A 144 -14.60 -10.65 5.50
C LEU A 144 -14.32 -9.36 6.28
N CYS A 145 -15.31 -8.80 6.98
CA CYS A 145 -15.12 -7.62 7.82
C CYS A 145 -14.06 -7.86 8.90
N GLU A 146 -14.07 -9.03 9.55
CA GLU A 146 -13.07 -9.39 10.56
C GLU A 146 -11.67 -9.44 9.97
N ALA A 147 -11.52 -10.11 8.82
CA ALA A 147 -10.25 -10.18 8.10
C ALA A 147 -9.73 -8.80 7.66
N LEU A 148 -10.60 -7.97 7.09
CA LEU A 148 -10.28 -6.60 6.68
C LEU A 148 -9.87 -5.73 7.88
N ASN A 149 -10.60 -5.80 9.00
CA ASN A 149 -10.30 -5.02 10.20
C ASN A 149 -8.98 -5.45 10.85
N MET A 150 -8.72 -6.76 10.90
CA MET A 150 -7.45 -7.30 11.39
C MET A 150 -6.28 -6.82 10.53
N LYS A 151 -6.38 -6.96 9.21
CA LYS A 151 -5.37 -6.50 8.26
C LYS A 151 -5.16 -4.99 8.35
N PHE A 152 -6.24 -4.21 8.44
CA PHE A 152 -6.20 -2.76 8.54
C PHE A 152 -5.45 -2.29 9.79
N LYS A 153 -5.77 -2.83 10.98
CA LYS A 153 -5.07 -2.50 12.23
C LYS A 153 -3.59 -2.84 12.16
N ALA A 154 -3.25 -4.00 11.58
CA ALA A 154 -1.88 -4.46 11.43
C ALA A 154 -1.08 -3.56 10.48
N GLU A 155 -1.60 -3.25 9.29
CA GLU A 155 -0.90 -2.44 8.29
C GLU A 155 -0.74 -0.98 8.71
N VAL A 156 -1.82 -0.37 9.21
CA VAL A 156 -1.78 1.03 9.69
C VAL A 156 -1.03 1.13 11.03
N GLN A 157 -0.74 -0.01 11.67
CA GLN A 157 -0.10 -0.10 12.99
C GLN A 157 -0.86 0.74 14.03
N SER A 158 -2.17 0.55 14.09
CA SER A 158 -3.09 1.31 14.92
C SER A 158 -4.06 0.40 15.64
N ASN A 159 -4.37 0.73 16.89
CA ASN A 159 -5.47 0.11 17.62
C ASN A 159 -6.84 0.61 17.14
N ARG A 160 -6.88 1.77 16.46
CA ARG A 160 -8.08 2.30 15.80
C ARG A 160 -8.33 1.53 14.51
N GLY A 161 -9.25 0.56 14.59
CA GLY A 161 -9.71 -0.21 13.44
C GLY A 161 -10.88 0.42 12.70
N LEU A 162 -11.55 -0.41 11.92
CA LEU A 162 -12.78 -0.07 11.21
C LEU A 162 -13.96 -0.06 12.18
N THR A 163 -14.70 1.05 12.25
CA THR A 163 -15.95 1.16 13.00
C THR A 163 -17.11 0.51 12.25
N LYS A 164 -18.28 0.37 12.90
CA LYS A 164 -19.49 -0.14 12.25
C LYS A 164 -19.88 0.69 11.02
N GLU A 165 -19.76 2.00 11.11
CA GLU A 165 -20.03 2.94 10.02
C GLU A 165 -19.04 2.76 8.86
N ASN A 166 -17.75 2.50 9.18
CA ASN A 166 -16.76 2.20 8.15
C ASN A 166 -17.10 0.89 7.42
N LEU A 167 -17.53 -0.14 8.15
CA LEU A 167 -17.95 -1.42 7.55
C LEU A 167 -19.20 -1.25 6.68
N VAL A 168 -20.18 -0.45 7.08
CA VAL A 168 -21.34 -0.12 6.23
C VAL A 168 -20.88 0.55 4.93
N PHE A 169 -19.99 1.55 5.00
CA PHE A 169 -19.45 2.19 3.80
C PHE A 169 -18.74 1.20 2.86
N LEU A 170 -17.95 0.27 3.41
CA LEU A 170 -17.27 -0.75 2.62
C LEU A 170 -18.27 -1.71 1.96
N ALA A 171 -19.34 -2.08 2.68
CA ALA A 171 -20.41 -2.91 2.16
C ALA A 171 -21.16 -2.21 1.00
N GLN A 172 -21.52 -0.94 1.19
CA GLN A 172 -22.13 -0.10 0.14
C GLN A 172 -21.23 -0.04 -1.10
N LYS A 173 -19.92 0.16 -0.91
CA LYS A 173 -18.94 0.21 -1.99
C LYS A 173 -18.85 -1.12 -2.75
N LEU A 174 -18.75 -2.23 -2.03
CA LEU A 174 -18.53 -3.54 -2.62
C LEU A 174 -19.79 -4.08 -3.32
N PHE A 175 -20.94 -3.94 -2.68
CA PHE A 175 -22.22 -4.48 -3.18
C PHE A 175 -22.99 -3.49 -4.07
N ASN A 176 -22.50 -2.25 -4.22
CA ASN A 176 -23.23 -1.16 -4.87
C ASN A 176 -24.65 -1.00 -4.28
N SER A 177 -24.75 -1.08 -2.96
CA SER A 177 -26.01 -1.05 -2.19
C SER A 177 -26.20 0.30 -1.51
N SER A 178 -27.46 0.69 -1.30
CA SER A 178 -27.85 1.92 -0.60
C SER A 178 -28.26 1.71 0.86
N SER A 179 -28.23 0.47 1.38
CA SER A 179 -28.54 0.21 2.80
C SER A 179 -27.55 0.92 3.71
N SER A 180 -28.05 1.46 4.83
CA SER A 180 -27.26 2.17 5.84
C SER A 180 -27.08 1.36 7.13
N HIS A 181 -27.65 0.15 7.22
CA HIS A 181 -27.61 -0.69 8.40
C HIS A 181 -26.69 -1.90 8.18
N LEU A 182 -25.76 -2.13 9.10
CA LEU A 182 -24.80 -3.22 8.99
C LEU A 182 -25.47 -4.60 8.95
N GLU A 183 -26.60 -4.76 9.65
CA GLU A 183 -27.31 -6.03 9.78
C GLU A 183 -27.90 -6.54 8.46
N ASP A 184 -28.23 -5.64 7.54
CA ASP A 184 -28.76 -5.97 6.22
C ASP A 184 -27.74 -6.76 5.38
N TYR A 185 -26.45 -6.62 5.71
CA TYR A 185 -25.35 -7.30 5.02
C TYR A 185 -24.96 -8.64 5.66
N ASN A 186 -25.53 -9.03 6.81
CA ASN A 186 -25.12 -10.23 7.53
C ASN A 186 -25.29 -11.52 6.72
N GLY A 187 -26.32 -11.60 5.89
CA GLY A 187 -26.60 -12.74 5.01
C GLY A 187 -25.94 -12.64 3.63
N MET A 188 -25.25 -11.54 3.32
CA MET A 188 -24.63 -11.35 2.01
C MET A 188 -23.29 -12.09 1.94
N SER A 189 -23.00 -12.64 0.76
CA SER A 189 -21.73 -13.29 0.47
C SER A 189 -20.92 -12.49 -0.56
N VAL A 190 -19.60 -12.52 -0.41
CA VAL A 190 -18.64 -11.88 -1.30
C VAL A 190 -17.84 -12.98 -1.98
N SER A 191 -17.79 -12.98 -3.31
CA SER A 191 -16.88 -13.86 -4.04
C SER A 191 -15.45 -13.31 -4.10
N TRP A 192 -14.49 -14.21 -4.29
CA TRP A 192 -13.12 -13.84 -4.63
C TRP A 192 -13.08 -12.91 -5.84
N SER A 193 -13.93 -13.16 -6.84
CA SER A 193 -14.02 -12.30 -8.02
C SER A 193 -14.43 -10.87 -7.68
N GLN A 194 -15.48 -10.68 -6.87
CA GLN A 194 -15.92 -9.36 -6.42
C GLN A 194 -14.86 -8.66 -5.55
N PHE A 195 -14.09 -9.43 -4.79
CA PHE A 195 -13.06 -8.90 -3.91
C PHE A 195 -11.84 -8.38 -4.67
N ASN A 196 -11.29 -9.17 -5.61
CA ASN A 196 -10.01 -8.84 -6.26
C ASN A 196 -9.85 -9.24 -7.75
N ARG A 197 -10.94 -9.54 -8.48
CA ARG A 197 -10.85 -9.80 -9.93
C ARG A 197 -11.71 -8.84 -10.76
N GLU A 198 -12.91 -8.54 -10.29
CA GLU A 198 -13.86 -7.63 -10.92
C GLU A 198 -13.59 -6.19 -10.47
N ASN A 199 -13.62 -5.28 -11.45
CA ASN A 199 -13.50 -3.86 -11.15
C ASN A 199 -14.80 -3.35 -10.51
N LEU A 200 -14.67 -2.42 -9.58
CA LEU A 200 -15.83 -1.73 -9.02
C LEU A 200 -16.59 -0.96 -10.12
N PRO A 201 -17.93 -0.81 -10.03
CA PRO A 201 -18.72 -0.09 -11.02
C PRO A 201 -18.18 1.33 -11.30
N GLY A 202 -17.92 1.63 -12.57
CA GLY A 202 -17.39 2.93 -13.00
C GLY A 202 -15.92 3.17 -12.63
N ARG A 203 -15.19 2.13 -12.20
CA ARG A 203 -13.76 2.19 -11.85
C ARG A 203 -12.95 1.19 -12.68
N ASN A 204 -11.64 1.40 -12.71
CA ASN A 204 -10.67 0.54 -13.39
C ASN A 204 -9.82 -0.27 -12.39
N TYR A 205 -10.34 -0.47 -11.18
CA TYR A 205 -9.67 -1.18 -10.10
C TYR A 205 -10.66 -1.99 -9.27
N THR A 206 -10.14 -2.98 -8.55
CA THR A 206 -10.90 -3.89 -7.69
C THR A 206 -11.19 -3.28 -6.32
N PHE A 207 -12.09 -3.89 -5.55
CA PHE A 207 -12.32 -3.48 -4.16
C PHE A 207 -11.04 -3.53 -3.33
N TRP A 208 -10.29 -4.64 -3.43
CA TRP A 208 -9.05 -4.81 -2.68
C TRP A 208 -7.99 -3.77 -3.06
N GLN A 209 -7.78 -3.48 -4.34
CA GLN A 209 -6.82 -2.47 -4.79
C GLN A 209 -7.10 -1.09 -4.17
N TRP A 210 -8.38 -0.71 -4.08
CA TRP A 210 -8.79 0.52 -3.41
C TRP A 210 -8.51 0.47 -1.90
N PHE A 211 -8.89 -0.62 -1.23
CA PHE A 211 -8.75 -0.76 0.21
C PHE A 211 -7.27 -0.80 0.65
N ASP A 212 -6.44 -1.50 -0.10
CA ASP A 212 -4.99 -1.55 0.12
C ASP A 212 -4.34 -0.18 -0.12
N GLY A 213 -4.73 0.54 -1.18
CA GLY A 213 -4.27 1.91 -1.40
C GLY A 213 -4.60 2.85 -0.22
N VAL A 214 -5.76 2.67 0.40
CA VAL A 214 -6.12 3.39 1.64
C VAL A 214 -5.20 3.03 2.80
N MET A 215 -4.93 1.73 3.03
CA MET A 215 -4.01 1.30 4.07
C MET A 215 -2.60 1.87 3.84
N GLU A 216 -2.15 1.89 2.58
CA GLU A 216 -0.82 2.33 2.21
C GLU A 216 -0.60 3.83 2.42
N VAL A 217 -1.55 4.68 2.02
CA VAL A 217 -1.44 6.14 2.26
C VAL A 217 -1.51 6.46 3.76
N LEU A 218 -2.33 5.72 4.52
CA LEU A 218 -2.39 5.85 5.97
C LEU A 218 -1.05 5.48 6.61
N LYS A 219 -0.54 4.29 6.29
CA LYS A 219 0.72 3.77 6.81
C LYS A 219 1.90 4.70 6.52
N LYS A 220 2.01 5.21 5.29
CA LYS A 220 3.14 6.04 4.86
C LYS A 220 3.08 7.47 5.36
N HIS A 221 1.90 8.09 5.39
CA HIS A 221 1.80 9.54 5.58
C HIS A 221 0.84 9.99 6.69
N LEU A 222 -0.22 9.22 6.96
CA LEU A 222 -1.37 9.72 7.73
C LEU A 222 -1.66 8.97 9.04
N LYS A 223 -0.79 8.04 9.45
CA LYS A 223 -0.96 7.23 10.67
C LYS A 223 -1.27 8.06 11.92
N PRO A 224 -0.53 9.14 12.24
CA PRO A 224 -0.84 9.96 13.41
C PRO A 224 -2.23 10.61 13.33
N HIS A 225 -2.58 11.14 12.16
CA HIS A 225 -3.89 11.77 11.89
C HIS A 225 -5.05 10.77 12.00
N TRP A 226 -4.83 9.52 11.56
CA TRP A 226 -5.80 8.44 11.76
C TRP A 226 -5.99 8.12 13.24
N ASN A 227 -4.91 7.99 14.01
CA ASN A 227 -4.98 7.66 15.43
C ASN A 227 -5.70 8.74 16.26
N ASP A 228 -5.54 10.00 15.89
CA ASP A 228 -6.17 11.14 16.56
C ASP A 228 -7.63 11.39 16.17
N GLY A 229 -8.19 10.57 15.27
CA GLY A 229 -9.54 10.80 14.78
C GLY A 229 -9.66 12.04 13.88
N ALA A 230 -8.55 12.56 13.33
CA ALA A 230 -8.57 13.72 12.44
C ALA A 230 -9.11 13.38 11.03
N ILE A 231 -9.04 12.09 10.67
CA ILE A 231 -9.56 11.56 9.41
C ILE A 231 -10.82 10.74 9.69
N LEU A 232 -11.91 11.13 9.02
CA LEU A 232 -13.17 10.38 9.02
C LEU A 232 -13.10 9.21 8.01
N GLY A 233 -12.53 9.45 6.84
CA GLY A 233 -12.04 8.42 5.92
C GLY A 233 -13.14 7.75 5.10
N PHE A 234 -13.83 6.77 5.66
CA PHE A 234 -14.79 5.91 4.97
C PHE A 234 -16.16 6.56 4.84
N VAL A 235 -16.24 7.60 4.00
CA VAL A 235 -17.44 8.40 3.77
C VAL A 235 -17.55 8.73 2.29
N ASN A 236 -18.71 8.48 1.69
CA ASN A 236 -18.93 8.77 0.27
C ASN A 236 -19.26 10.26 0.06
N LYS A 237 -19.26 10.71 -1.20
CA LYS A 237 -19.49 12.13 -1.54
C LYS A 237 -20.85 12.65 -1.03
N GLN A 238 -21.90 11.83 -1.10
CA GLN A 238 -23.25 12.21 -0.66
C GLN A 238 -23.32 12.30 0.87
N GLN A 239 -22.82 11.30 1.58
CA GLN A 239 -22.72 11.31 3.04
C GLN A 239 -21.91 12.51 3.53
N ALA A 240 -20.80 12.84 2.88
CA ALA A 240 -20.00 14.02 3.24
C ALA A 240 -20.78 15.33 3.06
N HIS A 241 -21.57 15.44 1.98
CA HIS A 241 -22.46 16.57 1.77
C HIS A 241 -23.50 16.69 2.90
N ASP A 242 -24.19 15.61 3.21
CA ASP A 242 -25.27 15.59 4.20
C ASP A 242 -24.76 15.86 5.63
N LEU A 243 -23.55 15.41 5.95
CA LEU A 243 -22.89 15.71 7.23
C LEU A 243 -22.47 17.17 7.37
N LEU A 244 -22.21 17.86 6.25
CA LEU A 244 -21.64 19.22 6.25
C LEU A 244 -22.67 20.32 5.99
N ILE A 245 -23.78 20.05 5.29
CA ILE A 245 -24.73 21.08 4.85
C ILE A 245 -25.26 21.97 6.00
N ASN A 246 -25.52 21.35 7.17
CA ASN A 246 -26.05 22.02 8.35
C ASN A 246 -24.95 22.50 9.34
N LYS A 247 -23.68 22.46 8.94
CA LYS A 247 -22.55 22.91 9.78
C LYS A 247 -22.20 24.38 9.52
N PRO A 248 -21.42 25.05 10.40
CA PRO A 248 -20.92 26.40 10.12
C PRO A 248 -19.99 26.43 8.89
N ASP A 249 -19.85 27.60 8.27
CA ASP A 249 -18.91 27.80 7.16
C ASP A 249 -17.47 27.54 7.59
N GLY A 250 -16.69 26.99 6.65
CA GLY A 250 -15.33 26.54 6.92
C GLY A 250 -15.23 25.20 7.64
N THR A 251 -16.37 24.54 7.94
CA THR A 251 -16.34 23.15 8.42
C THR A 251 -15.96 22.20 7.30
N PHE A 252 -15.01 21.30 7.57
CA PHE A 252 -14.51 20.34 6.60
C PHE A 252 -14.30 18.95 7.21
N LEU A 253 -14.23 17.95 6.33
CA LEU A 253 -13.85 16.59 6.69
C LEU A 253 -12.92 16.00 5.63
N LEU A 254 -12.14 15.03 6.06
CA LEU A 254 -11.27 14.25 5.19
C LEU A 254 -11.89 12.89 4.91
N ARG A 255 -11.98 12.53 3.63
CA ARG A 255 -12.50 11.23 3.18
C ARG A 255 -11.59 10.61 2.14
N PHE A 256 -11.55 9.28 2.09
CA PHE A 256 -10.83 8.55 1.07
C PHE A 256 -11.49 8.76 -0.30
N SER A 257 -10.67 8.93 -1.32
CA SER A 257 -11.13 9.18 -2.67
C SER A 257 -11.67 7.91 -3.30
N ASP A 258 -12.82 8.03 -3.96
CA ASP A 258 -13.32 7.00 -4.84
C ASP A 258 -12.79 7.16 -6.27
N SER A 259 -12.13 8.27 -6.63
CA SER A 259 -11.65 8.48 -8.00
C SER A 259 -10.17 8.15 -8.17
N GLU A 260 -9.41 8.11 -7.09
CA GLU A 260 -7.97 7.93 -7.10
C GLU A 260 -7.55 7.02 -5.96
N ILE A 261 -6.93 5.89 -6.28
CA ILE A 261 -6.46 4.90 -5.31
C ILE A 261 -5.42 5.53 -4.39
N GLY A 262 -5.56 5.32 -3.08
CA GLY A 262 -4.67 5.92 -2.09
C GLY A 262 -4.78 7.45 -2.01
N GLY A 263 -5.81 8.03 -2.63
CA GLY A 263 -6.09 9.46 -2.55
C GLY A 263 -6.95 9.80 -1.33
N ILE A 264 -6.71 10.97 -0.73
CA ILE A 264 -7.60 11.57 0.27
C ILE A 264 -8.05 12.94 -0.21
N THR A 265 -9.34 13.25 -0.07
CA THR A 265 -9.93 14.52 -0.51
C THR A 265 -10.49 15.30 0.67
N ILE A 266 -10.45 16.62 0.55
CA ILE A 266 -11.06 17.56 1.49
C ILE A 266 -12.46 17.89 0.97
N ALA A 267 -13.48 17.59 1.75
CA ALA A 267 -14.83 18.10 1.54
C ALA A 267 -15.10 19.21 2.55
N TRP A 268 -15.60 20.36 2.10
CA TRP A 268 -15.90 21.48 2.99
C TRP A 268 -17.18 22.20 2.61
N LYS A 269 -17.79 22.84 3.61
CA LYS A 269 -18.90 23.77 3.44
C LYS A 269 -18.37 25.20 3.35
N PHE A 270 -18.89 25.94 2.38
CA PHE A 270 -18.76 27.39 2.32
C PHE A 270 -20.00 27.96 1.64
N ASP A 271 -20.75 28.83 2.32
CA ASP A 271 -21.96 29.41 1.75
C ASP A 271 -21.60 30.43 0.66
N SER A 272 -21.96 30.10 -0.57
CA SER A 272 -21.79 30.95 -1.75
C SER A 272 -23.06 30.85 -2.59
N GLN A 273 -23.42 31.95 -3.26
CA GLN A 273 -24.66 32.08 -4.03
C GLN A 273 -24.87 30.96 -5.08
N GLU A 274 -23.79 30.35 -5.56
CA GLU A 274 -23.83 29.29 -6.59
C GLU A 274 -23.63 27.87 -6.04
N ARG A 275 -22.90 27.71 -4.93
CA ARG A 275 -22.48 26.39 -4.44
C ARG A 275 -22.09 26.39 -2.96
N MET A 276 -22.79 25.59 -2.17
CA MET A 276 -22.56 25.46 -0.73
C MET A 276 -21.53 24.39 -0.33
N PHE A 277 -21.19 23.48 -1.26
CA PHE A 277 -20.40 22.28 -0.96
C PHE A 277 -19.31 22.00 -2.00
N TRP A 278 -18.08 21.85 -1.51
CA TRP A 278 -16.88 21.78 -2.32
C TRP A 278 -16.07 20.52 -2.00
N ASN A 279 -15.40 19.97 -3.01
CA ASN A 279 -14.46 18.84 -2.85
C ASN A 279 -13.19 19.18 -3.61
N LEU A 280 -12.05 19.07 -2.94
CA LEU A 280 -10.75 19.30 -3.57
C LEU A 280 -10.34 18.05 -4.35
N MET A 281 -9.54 18.22 -5.40
CA MET A 281 -8.87 17.10 -6.04
C MET A 281 -8.13 16.25 -4.99
N PRO A 282 -8.16 14.92 -5.07
CA PRO A 282 -7.49 14.07 -4.09
C PRO A 282 -5.98 14.33 -4.00
N PHE A 283 -5.44 14.23 -2.80
CA PHE A 283 -4.00 14.18 -2.54
C PHE A 283 -3.55 12.74 -2.41
N THR A 284 -2.44 12.41 -3.07
CA THR A 284 -1.82 11.08 -3.07
C THR A 284 -0.48 11.08 -2.34
N THR A 285 0.16 9.91 -2.23
CA THR A 285 1.55 9.74 -1.78
C THR A 285 2.52 10.72 -2.46
N ARG A 286 2.32 11.03 -3.75
CA ARG A 286 3.17 11.99 -4.48
C ARG A 286 3.02 13.40 -3.92
N ASP A 287 1.78 13.81 -3.64
CA ASP A 287 1.49 15.12 -3.07
C ASP A 287 2.02 15.27 -1.66
N PHE A 288 1.89 14.22 -0.84
CA PHE A 288 2.41 14.19 0.53
C PHE A 288 3.92 14.17 0.63
N SER A 289 4.60 13.66 -0.40
CA SER A 289 6.06 13.73 -0.51
C SER A 289 6.56 15.14 -0.77
N ILE A 290 5.74 15.99 -1.40
CA ILE A 290 6.07 17.40 -1.66
C ILE A 290 5.73 18.28 -0.45
N ARG A 291 4.56 18.08 0.14
CA ARG A 291 4.07 18.86 1.29
C ARG A 291 3.07 18.04 2.10
N SER A 292 3.24 18.02 3.42
CA SER A 292 2.43 17.23 4.33
C SER A 292 0.94 17.60 4.29
N LEU A 293 0.06 16.69 4.73
CA LEU A 293 -1.37 16.97 4.86
C LEU A 293 -1.63 18.18 5.78
N ALA A 294 -0.98 18.21 6.95
CA ALA A 294 -1.18 19.28 7.92
C ALA A 294 -0.78 20.64 7.33
N ASP A 295 0.39 20.75 6.72
CA ASP A 295 0.84 22.02 6.11
C ASP A 295 -0.11 22.48 4.99
N ARG A 296 -0.60 21.56 4.16
CA ARG A 296 -1.61 21.87 3.13
C ARG A 296 -2.91 22.38 3.72
N LEU A 297 -3.38 21.82 4.83
CA LEU A 297 -4.56 22.30 5.56
C LEU A 297 -4.30 23.65 6.24
N GLY A 298 -3.07 23.87 6.72
CA GLY A 298 -2.61 25.13 7.30
C GLY A 298 -2.65 26.28 6.29
N ASP A 299 -2.26 26.02 5.04
CA ASP A 299 -2.27 27.04 3.97
C ASP A 299 -3.71 27.49 3.58
N LEU A 300 -4.72 26.66 3.83
CA LEU A 300 -6.12 26.94 3.48
C LEU A 300 -6.86 27.61 4.65
N ASN A 301 -6.79 28.94 4.71
CA ASN A 301 -7.33 29.74 5.83
C ASN A 301 -8.86 29.68 5.97
N TYR A 302 -9.59 29.42 4.88
CA TYR A 302 -11.05 29.27 4.91
C TYR A 302 -11.51 27.93 5.49
N LEU A 303 -10.59 26.98 5.74
CA LEU A 303 -10.87 25.75 6.49
C LEU A 303 -10.63 26.02 7.98
N ILE A 304 -11.69 25.96 8.78
CA ILE A 304 -11.70 26.46 10.16
C ILE A 304 -11.99 25.32 11.14
N TYR A 305 -12.98 24.47 10.86
CA TYR A 305 -13.42 23.42 11.78
C TYR A 305 -13.30 22.04 11.16
N VAL A 306 -12.62 21.13 11.83
CA VAL A 306 -12.64 19.69 11.54
C VAL A 306 -13.94 19.12 12.06
N PHE A 307 -14.70 18.45 11.19
CA PHE A 307 -15.94 17.79 11.57
C PHE A 307 -15.75 16.91 12.83
N PRO A 308 -16.69 16.96 13.79
CA PRO A 308 -17.97 17.70 13.72
C PRO A 308 -17.91 19.19 14.09
N ASP A 309 -16.95 19.62 14.90
CA ASP A 309 -16.90 20.95 15.53
C ASP A 309 -15.54 21.32 16.18
N ARG A 310 -14.44 20.64 15.84
CA ARG A 310 -13.12 20.90 16.43
C ARG A 310 -12.36 21.98 15.65
N PRO A 311 -11.77 23.02 16.27
CA PRO A 311 -10.91 23.97 15.58
C PRO A 311 -9.74 23.29 14.85
N LYS A 312 -9.43 23.75 13.64
CA LYS A 312 -8.35 23.20 12.79
C LYS A 312 -7.01 23.16 13.53
N ASP A 313 -6.65 24.25 14.18
CA ASP A 313 -5.36 24.38 14.87
C ASP A 313 -5.27 23.46 16.09
N GLU A 314 -6.38 23.18 16.78
CA GLU A 314 -6.38 22.20 17.88
C GLU A 314 -5.99 20.80 17.38
N VAL A 315 -6.44 20.44 16.18
CA VAL A 315 -6.21 19.12 15.60
C VAL A 315 -4.85 19.01 14.89
N TYR A 316 -4.46 20.05 14.13
CA TYR A 316 -3.33 19.96 13.20
C TYR A 316 -2.08 20.76 13.59
N SER A 317 -2.14 21.67 14.57
CA SER A 317 -0.98 22.54 14.91
C SER A 317 0.28 21.75 15.27
N LYS A 318 0.12 20.64 16.01
CA LYS A 318 1.21 19.73 16.38
C LYS A 318 1.89 19.03 15.21
N TYR A 319 1.27 19.05 14.02
CA TYR A 319 1.77 18.43 12.80
C TYR A 319 2.33 19.44 11.79
N TYR A 320 2.20 20.75 12.06
CA TYR A 320 2.77 21.76 11.17
C TYR A 320 4.28 21.68 11.20
N THR A 321 4.88 21.76 10.01
CA THR A 321 6.32 21.93 9.88
C THR A 321 6.65 23.30 10.48
N PRO A 322 7.50 23.38 11.52
CA PRO A 322 7.89 24.66 12.06
C PRO A 322 8.50 25.46 10.93
N VAL A 323 7.90 26.61 10.60
CA VAL A 323 8.58 27.58 9.76
C VAL A 323 9.80 27.96 10.58
N PRO A 324 11.03 27.77 10.07
CA PRO A 324 12.17 28.40 10.69
C PRO A 324 11.86 29.89 10.64
N CYS A 325 11.39 30.45 11.75
CA CYS A 325 11.54 31.86 12.03
C CYS A 325 13.04 32.06 12.19
N GLU A 326 13.74 32.03 11.06
CA GLU A 326 14.91 32.85 10.93
C GLU A 326 14.43 34.24 11.37
N PRO A 327 14.98 34.81 12.45
CA PRO A 327 14.60 36.15 12.86
C PRO A 327 14.74 37.02 11.61
N ALA A 328 13.96 38.09 11.49
CA ALA A 328 14.03 39.03 10.36
C ALA A 328 15.43 39.67 10.13
N THR A 329 16.45 39.20 10.85
CA THR A 329 17.88 39.50 10.82
C THR A 329 18.76 38.36 10.29
N ALA A 330 18.26 37.15 10.02
CA ALA A 330 19.02 36.13 9.31
C ALA A 330 19.08 36.55 7.84
N LYS A 331 20.10 37.35 7.54
CA LYS A 331 20.46 37.77 6.20
C LYS A 331 20.54 36.50 5.35
N ALA A 332 19.89 36.54 4.18
CA ALA A 332 20.08 35.57 3.11
C ALA A 332 21.55 35.13 3.09
N VAL A 333 21.81 33.86 3.43
CA VAL A 333 23.15 33.32 3.29
C VAL A 333 23.44 33.37 1.80
N ASP A 334 24.42 34.19 1.42
CA ASP A 334 24.85 34.38 0.03
C ASP A 334 23.81 35.01 -0.92
N GLY A 335 22.83 35.76 -0.38
CA GLY A 335 21.84 36.49 -1.20
C GLY A 335 20.66 35.65 -1.75
N TYR A 336 20.61 34.35 -1.44
CA TYR A 336 19.49 33.49 -1.82
C TYR A 336 18.35 33.52 -0.81
N VAL A 337 17.13 33.80 -1.27
CA VAL A 337 15.90 33.67 -0.49
C VAL A 337 15.33 32.27 -0.70
N LYS A 338 15.08 31.54 0.40
CA LYS A 338 14.52 30.18 0.32
C LYS A 338 13.04 30.25 -0.12
N PRO A 339 12.66 29.66 -1.27
CA PRO A 339 11.27 29.67 -1.72
C PRO A 339 10.40 28.78 -0.81
N GLN A 340 9.14 29.17 -0.62
CA GLN A 340 8.13 28.39 0.10
C GLN A 340 6.98 28.03 -0.84
N ILE A 341 6.58 26.76 -0.83
CA ILE A 341 5.43 26.25 -1.58
C ILE A 341 4.22 26.26 -0.66
N LYS A 342 3.11 26.86 -1.10
CA LYS A 342 1.82 26.86 -0.38
C LYS A 342 0.70 26.30 -1.25
N GLN A 343 -0.24 25.62 -0.61
CA GLN A 343 -1.49 25.22 -1.23
C GLN A 343 -2.44 26.41 -1.34
N VAL A 344 -3.01 26.63 -2.52
CA VAL A 344 -4.05 27.64 -2.76
C VAL A 344 -5.17 27.06 -3.60
N VAL A 345 -6.39 27.59 -3.44
CA VAL A 345 -7.52 27.31 -4.33
C VAL A 345 -7.97 28.66 -4.91
N PRO A 346 -7.76 28.91 -6.22
CA PRO A 346 -7.88 30.25 -6.82
C PRO A 346 -9.19 31.00 -6.49
N GLU A 347 -10.33 30.30 -6.52
CA GLU A 347 -11.65 30.89 -6.22
C GLU A 347 -11.79 31.42 -4.78
N PHE A 348 -10.98 30.94 -3.85
CA PHE A 348 -11.07 31.27 -2.42
C PHE A 348 -9.93 32.19 -1.94
N VAL A 349 -9.00 32.58 -2.83
CA VAL A 349 -7.91 33.49 -2.48
C VAL A 349 -8.45 34.89 -2.16
N ASN A 350 -9.50 35.35 -2.86
CA ASN A 350 -10.09 36.68 -2.67
C ASN A 350 -11.10 36.76 -1.52
N ALA A 351 -11.77 35.67 -1.14
CA ALA A 351 -12.74 35.67 -0.04
C ALA A 351 -12.12 35.92 1.35
N SER A 352 -10.79 35.79 1.46
CA SER A 352 -10.03 36.06 2.69
C SER A 352 -9.36 37.44 2.72
N ALA A 353 -9.46 38.22 1.64
CA ALA A 353 -8.81 39.53 1.52
C ALA A 353 -9.65 40.72 2.06
N ASP A 354 -10.94 40.51 2.37
CA ASP A 354 -11.82 41.59 2.85
C ASP A 354 -11.55 42.03 4.30
N SER A 355 -10.50 41.54 4.96
CA SER A 355 -10.11 41.94 6.33
C SER A 355 -8.71 42.57 6.44
N ALA A 356 -7.93 42.64 5.36
CA ALA A 356 -6.62 43.28 5.39
C ALA A 356 -6.33 43.92 4.04
N GLY A 357 -6.36 45.26 4.00
CA GLY A 357 -6.03 46.04 2.82
C GLY A 357 -4.60 45.77 2.33
N ALA A 358 -4.47 44.88 1.34
CA ALA A 358 -3.32 44.79 0.46
C ALA A 358 -3.79 44.13 -0.84
N SER A 359 -4.06 44.95 -1.86
CA SER A 359 -4.32 44.49 -3.22
C SER A 359 -3.06 43.82 -3.77
N ALA A 360 -3.00 42.49 -3.73
CA ALA A 360 -2.11 41.74 -4.61
C ALA A 360 -2.80 41.62 -5.96
N THR A 361 -2.56 42.59 -6.84
CA THR A 361 -2.91 42.48 -8.26
C THR A 361 -2.16 41.28 -8.83
N TYR A 362 -2.87 40.18 -9.04
CA TYR A 362 -2.39 39.09 -9.87
C TYR A 362 -2.12 39.69 -11.25
N MET A 363 -0.87 39.69 -11.70
CA MET A 363 -0.59 40.06 -13.08
C MET A 363 -1.30 39.05 -13.97
N ASP A 364 -2.25 39.55 -14.75
CA ASP A 364 -2.89 38.85 -15.85
C ASP A 364 -1.77 38.25 -16.72
N GLN A 365 -1.84 36.94 -16.94
CA GLN A 365 -0.85 36.27 -17.80
C GLN A 365 -0.88 36.95 -19.16
N ALA A 366 0.29 37.42 -19.61
CA ALA A 366 0.47 37.89 -20.97
C ALA A 366 -0.08 36.81 -21.93
N PRO A 367 -0.86 37.19 -22.96
CA PRO A 367 -1.46 36.23 -23.86
C PRO A 367 -0.35 35.43 -24.53
N SER A 368 -0.43 34.10 -24.43
CA SER A 368 0.38 33.17 -25.23
C SER A 368 0.36 33.65 -26.69
N PRO A 369 1.53 33.74 -27.37
CA PRO A 369 1.55 34.22 -28.73
C PRO A 369 0.67 33.31 -29.60
N ALA A 370 -0.27 33.94 -30.29
CA ALA A 370 -1.23 33.30 -31.18
C ALA A 370 -0.51 32.43 -32.21
N VAL A 371 -1.02 31.21 -32.40
CA VAL A 371 -0.63 30.33 -33.50
C VAL A 371 -1.15 30.96 -34.79
N CYS A 372 -0.29 31.68 -35.51
CA CYS A 372 -0.54 32.02 -36.90
C CYS A 372 -0.27 30.79 -37.80
N PRO A 373 -1.11 30.53 -38.81
CA PRO A 373 -1.00 29.34 -39.64
C PRO A 373 -0.04 29.57 -40.81
N GLN A 374 0.80 28.57 -41.09
CA GLN A 374 1.22 28.05 -42.41
C GLN A 374 2.69 27.61 -42.42
N ALA A 375 2.95 26.36 -42.80
CA ALA A 375 3.45 26.00 -44.14
C ALA A 375 3.77 24.50 -44.18
N HIS A 376 3.27 23.82 -45.20
CA HIS A 376 3.69 22.45 -45.52
C HIS A 376 5.16 22.46 -45.93
N TYR A 377 6.01 21.78 -45.17
CA TYR A 377 7.29 21.28 -45.66
C TYR A 377 7.50 19.86 -45.14
N ASN A 378 7.19 18.88 -46.00
CA ASN A 378 7.80 17.56 -45.93
C ASN A 378 9.27 17.69 -46.38
N MET A 379 10.20 17.03 -45.69
CA MET A 379 11.39 16.40 -46.32
C MET A 379 12.17 15.56 -45.28
N TYR A 380 12.42 14.30 -45.67
CA TYR A 380 13.41 13.31 -45.19
C TYR A 380 13.01 12.24 -44.13
N PRO A 381 13.54 11.00 -44.26
CA PRO A 381 12.72 9.84 -44.61
C PRO A 381 12.62 8.77 -43.49
N GLN A 382 11.64 7.86 -43.66
CA GLN A 382 11.43 6.67 -42.84
C GLN A 382 12.68 5.77 -42.79
N ASN A 383 13.11 5.43 -41.58
CA ASN A 383 14.08 4.36 -41.33
C ASN A 383 13.39 3.01 -41.57
N PRO A 384 13.95 2.13 -42.42
CA PRO A 384 13.57 0.73 -42.47
C PRO A 384 14.47 -0.04 -41.50
N ASP A 385 13.92 -0.58 -40.41
CA ASP A 385 14.11 -1.99 -40.04
C ASP A 385 13.41 -2.34 -38.72
N PRO A 386 12.81 -3.54 -38.62
CA PRO A 386 12.14 -4.02 -37.43
C PRO A 386 13.14 -4.75 -36.52
N VAL A 387 13.33 -4.29 -35.29
CA VAL A 387 14.09 -5.05 -34.29
C VAL A 387 13.11 -5.97 -33.54
N LEU A 388 12.73 -7.06 -34.20
CA LEU A 388 12.26 -8.27 -33.56
C LEU A 388 13.33 -9.33 -33.81
N ASP A 389 14.26 -9.47 -32.87
CA ASP A 389 15.04 -10.70 -32.74
C ASP A 389 14.36 -11.59 -31.71
N ASN A 390 13.74 -12.65 -32.21
CA ASN A 390 13.14 -13.73 -31.45
C ASN A 390 14.19 -14.84 -31.35
N ASP A 391 15.10 -14.70 -30.38
CA ASP A 391 15.90 -15.74 -29.72
C ASP A 391 17.10 -15.07 -29.03
N GLY A 392 16.96 -14.72 -27.75
CA GLY A 392 18.02 -14.10 -26.95
C GLY A 392 17.86 -14.43 -25.48
N ASP A 393 18.82 -15.19 -24.96
CA ASP A 393 18.97 -15.50 -23.53
C ASP A 393 19.06 -14.17 -22.75
N PHE A 394 18.17 -13.95 -21.79
CA PHE A 394 18.07 -12.70 -21.05
C PHE A 394 19.08 -12.73 -19.90
N ASP A 395 20.25 -12.14 -20.12
CA ASP A 395 21.34 -12.18 -19.15
C ASP A 395 21.09 -11.19 -17.99
N LEU A 396 20.96 -11.74 -16.78
CA LEU A 396 20.60 -11.02 -15.55
C LEU A 396 21.79 -10.33 -14.88
N ASP A 397 23.02 -10.57 -15.35
CA ASP A 397 24.23 -10.02 -14.75
C ASP A 397 24.32 -8.49 -14.87
N ASP A 398 23.86 -7.91 -15.99
CA ASP A 398 23.89 -6.45 -16.21
C ASP A 398 22.97 -5.67 -15.26
N THR A 399 21.93 -6.31 -14.72
CA THR A 399 21.00 -5.66 -13.78
C THR A 399 21.48 -5.81 -12.33
N MET A 400 22.26 -6.86 -12.04
CA MET A 400 22.84 -7.11 -10.72
C MET A 400 23.97 -6.13 -10.38
N ASP A 401 24.74 -5.67 -11.36
CA ASP A 401 25.84 -4.72 -11.12
C ASP A 401 25.34 -3.32 -10.70
N VAL A 402 24.15 -2.91 -11.15
CA VAL A 402 23.53 -1.65 -10.71
C VAL A 402 23.04 -1.75 -9.26
N ALA A 403 22.43 -2.88 -8.88
CA ALA A 403 21.94 -3.11 -7.52
C ALA A 403 23.08 -3.24 -6.51
N ARG A 404 24.17 -3.94 -6.88
CA ARG A 404 25.37 -4.11 -6.02
C ARG A 404 26.06 -2.77 -5.73
N ARG A 405 26.09 -1.87 -6.71
CA ARG A 405 26.69 -0.53 -6.57
C ARG A 405 25.90 0.39 -5.64
N VAL A 406 24.60 0.17 -5.52
CA VAL A 406 23.72 0.89 -4.58
C VAL A 406 23.89 0.35 -3.15
N GLU A 407 24.10 -0.95 -2.97
CA GLU A 407 24.39 -1.54 -1.65
C GLU A 407 25.77 -1.13 -1.10
N GLU A 408 26.80 -1.01 -1.95
CA GLU A 408 28.12 -0.51 -1.53
C GLU A 408 28.10 0.97 -1.08
N LEU A 409 27.17 1.78 -1.59
CA LEU A 409 26.99 3.17 -1.17
C LEU A 409 26.28 3.29 0.19
N LEU A 410 25.48 2.29 0.57
CA LEU A 410 24.72 2.28 1.82
C LEU A 410 25.46 1.57 2.97
N GLY A 411 26.51 0.80 2.68
CA GLY A 411 27.25 -0.01 3.65
C GLY A 411 28.47 0.65 4.32
N ARG A 412 28.76 1.93 4.07
CA ARG A 412 29.94 2.58 4.69
C ARG A 412 29.68 2.90 6.18
N PRO A 413 30.54 2.47 7.11
CA PRO A 413 30.42 2.87 8.51
C PRO A 413 30.79 4.36 8.67
N MET A 414 29.92 5.11 9.33
CA MET A 414 30.21 6.46 9.83
C MET A 414 31.03 6.34 11.12
N ASP A 415 32.35 6.29 11.02
CA ASP A 415 33.22 6.43 12.19
C ASP A 415 33.52 7.91 12.51
N SER A 416 32.79 8.35 13.54
CA SER A 416 32.95 9.45 14.50
C SER A 416 34.25 10.29 14.55
N GLN A 417 34.10 11.62 14.70
CA GLN A 417 35.07 12.48 15.42
C GLN A 417 34.47 13.72 16.14
N TRP A 418 34.68 13.78 17.48
CA TRP A 418 35.13 14.95 18.31
C TRP A 418 34.09 16.05 18.73
N ILE A 419 33.94 16.63 19.94
CA ILE A 419 34.58 16.64 21.31
C ILE A 419 33.53 17.18 22.33
N PRO A 420 33.54 16.82 23.64
CA PRO A 420 32.75 17.52 24.66
C PRO A 420 33.48 18.74 25.24
N HIS A 421 32.81 19.90 25.29
CA HIS A 421 33.25 21.05 26.09
C HIS A 421 32.59 21.04 27.47
N ALA A 422 33.44 21.00 28.50
CA ALA A 422 33.12 21.37 29.87
C ALA A 422 33.84 22.68 30.24
N GLN A 423 33.37 23.27 31.35
CA GLN A 423 33.88 24.40 32.14
C GLN A 423 33.43 25.78 31.61
N SER A 424 32.85 26.68 32.41
CA SER A 424 33.10 27.02 33.82
C SER A 424 31.86 27.60 34.49
#